data_AF-A0A967UXH9-F1
#
_entry.id   AF-A0A967UXH9-F1
#
_cell.length_a   1.000
_cell.length_b   1.000
_cell.length_c   1.000
_cell.angle_alpha   90.00
_cell.angle_beta   90.00
_cell.angle_gamma   90.00
#
_symmetry.space_group_name_H-M   'P 1'
#
loop_
_entity.id
_entity.type
_entity.pdbx_description
1 polymer ?
#
loop_
_entity_poly.entity_id
_entity_poly.type
_entity_poly.pdbx_seq_one_letter_code
_entity_poly.pdbx_strand_id
1 'polypeptide(L)'
;IHPEDNEVMINANDGGANVSFNGGATWSTQRNQPTAQFYRVNVDNRFPYHVYGGQQDNSSVAIASRGQGGVTWKDWYPVGGCESARPAFDPDDPRFVYAGCYMGI
;
A
#
# COMPACT_ATOMS: atom_id res chain seq x y z
N ILE A 1 4.21 -18.30 17.57
CA ILE A 1 4.78 -18.19 18.94
C ILE A 1 6.13 -18.87 18.89
N HIS A 2 7.17 -18.25 19.43
CA HIS A 2 8.53 -18.81 19.39
C HIS A 2 8.59 -20.09 20.25
N PRO A 3 9.21 -21.17 19.75
CA PRO A 3 9.11 -22.49 20.38
C PRO A 3 9.88 -22.62 21.70
N GLU A 4 10.89 -21.78 21.93
CA GLU A 4 11.75 -21.81 23.13
C GLU A 4 11.47 -20.62 24.07
N ASP A 5 10.63 -19.66 23.66
CA ASP A 5 10.31 -18.46 24.43
C ASP A 5 8.90 -17.98 24.04
N ASN A 6 7.91 -18.21 24.91
CA ASN A 6 6.52 -17.88 24.60
C ASN A 6 6.22 -16.38 24.66
N GLU A 7 7.14 -15.55 25.14
CA GLU A 7 7.01 -14.08 25.14
C GLU A 7 7.21 -13.50 23.74
N VAL A 8 7.92 -14.22 22.85
CA VAL A 8 8.17 -13.79 21.47
C VAL A 8 7.08 -14.31 20.54
N MET A 9 6.30 -13.39 19.98
CA MET A 9 5.13 -13.70 19.17
C MET A 9 5.12 -12.89 17.88
N ILE A 10 4.59 -13.50 16.81
CA ILE A 10 4.30 -12.82 15.54
C ILE A 10 2.80 -12.95 15.31
N ASN A 11 2.15 -11.83 14.96
CA ASN A 11 0.80 -11.78 14.41
C ASN A 11 0.90 -11.22 13.00
N ALA A 12 0.29 -11.89 12.02
CA ALA A 12 0.27 -11.45 10.64
C ALA A 12 -1.17 -11.38 10.14
N ASN A 13 -1.42 -10.38 9.29
CA ASN A 13 -2.64 -10.16 8.53
C ASN A 13 -2.26 -9.68 7.13
N ASP A 14 -3.25 -9.37 6.31
CA ASP A 14 -2.99 -9.02 4.91
C ASP A 14 -2.25 -7.68 4.73
N GLY A 15 -2.27 -6.81 5.74
CA GLY A 15 -1.49 -5.57 5.79
C GLY A 15 -0.02 -5.76 6.19
N GLY A 16 0.37 -6.92 6.72
CA GLY A 16 1.74 -7.21 7.17
C GLY A 16 1.80 -7.94 8.50
N ALA A 17 2.91 -7.76 9.23
CA ALA A 17 3.15 -8.45 10.50
C ALA A 17 3.55 -7.50 11.64
N ASN A 18 3.14 -7.89 12.85
CA ASN A 18 3.53 -7.28 14.12
C ASN A 18 4.29 -8.30 14.96
N VAL A 19 5.32 -7.84 15.67
CA VAL A 19 6.12 -8.66 16.58
C VAL A 19 5.92 -8.19 18.02
N SER A 20 5.72 -9.11 18.95
CA SER A 20 5.77 -8.88 20.39
C SER A 20 6.97 -9.61 20.98
N PHE A 21 7.57 -9.02 22.02
CA PHE A 21 8.65 -9.60 22.83
C PHE A 21 8.25 -9.66 24.32
N ASN A 22 6.97 -9.49 24.63
CA ASN A 22 6.44 -9.46 25.99
C ASN A 22 5.03 -10.05 26.06
N GLY A 23 4.84 -11.19 25.39
CA GLY A 23 3.64 -12.01 25.54
C GLY A 23 2.37 -11.33 25.02
N GLY A 24 2.51 -10.40 24.08
CA GLY A 24 1.40 -9.67 23.48
C GLY A 24 0.97 -8.40 24.24
N ALA A 25 1.67 -8.00 25.29
CA ALA A 25 1.38 -6.74 26.00
C ALA A 25 1.64 -5.50 25.12
N THR A 26 2.67 -5.55 24.28
CA THR A 26 2.96 -4.53 23.26
C THR A 26 3.41 -5.16 21.95
N TRP A 27 3.24 -4.43 20.85
CA TRP A 27 3.51 -4.90 19.49
C TRP A 27 4.31 -3.86 18.70
N SER A 28 5.19 -4.31 17.81
CA SER A 28 5.85 -3.45 16.81
C SER A 28 4.82 -2.78 15.89
N THR A 29 5.23 -1.75 15.16
CA THR A 29 4.43 -1.27 14.01
C THR A 29 4.46 -2.30 12.87
N GLN A 30 3.44 -2.27 11.99
CA GLN A 30 3.46 -2.96 10.68
C GLN A 30 4.21 -2.13 9.62
N ARG A 31 4.49 -0.85 9.89
CA ARG A 31 5.11 0.10 8.92
C ARG A 31 6.62 -0.07 8.74
N ASN A 32 7.19 -1.15 9.23
CA ASN A 32 8.61 -1.45 9.17
C ASN A 32 8.96 -2.53 8.12
N GLN A 33 7.97 -3.01 7.37
CA GLN A 33 8.13 -4.04 6.33
C GLN A 33 7.47 -3.60 5.03
N PRO A 34 8.10 -3.79 3.85
CA PRO A 34 7.50 -3.49 2.56
C PRO A 34 6.61 -4.65 2.07
N THR A 35 5.43 -4.78 2.65
CA THR A 35 4.48 -5.87 2.36
C THR A 35 3.42 -5.53 1.31
N ALA A 36 3.42 -4.30 0.77
CA ALA A 36 2.42 -3.86 -0.18
C ALA A 36 2.43 -4.72 -1.46
N GLN A 37 1.25 -5.17 -1.87
CA GLN A 37 1.05 -5.95 -3.08
C GLN A 37 0.18 -5.18 -4.08
N PHE A 38 0.67 -5.06 -5.31
CA PHE A 38 -0.02 -4.42 -6.42
C PHE A 38 -0.09 -5.39 -7.59
N TYR A 39 -1.31 -5.74 -8.01
CA TYR A 39 -1.50 -6.60 -9.19
C TYR A 39 -1.39 -5.84 -10.51
N ARG A 40 -1.65 -4.53 -10.49
CA ARG A 40 -1.69 -3.67 -11.67
C ARG A 40 -1.21 -2.28 -11.28
N VAL A 41 -0.39 -1.69 -12.15
CA VAL A 41 0.06 -0.31 -12.04
C VAL A 41 -0.12 0.40 -13.38
N ASN A 42 -0.46 1.69 -13.33
CA ASN A 42 -0.54 2.59 -14.47
C ASN A 42 0.30 3.84 -14.20
N VAL A 43 0.72 4.53 -15.27
CA VAL A 43 1.53 5.76 -15.20
C VAL A 43 0.95 6.86 -16.08
N ASP A 44 1.18 8.11 -15.70
CA ASP A 44 0.87 9.27 -16.54
C ASP A 44 2.12 9.83 -17.25
N ASN A 45 1.94 10.88 -18.04
CA ASN A 45 3.01 11.54 -18.80
C ASN A 45 3.58 12.79 -18.10
N ARG A 46 3.25 13.03 -16.82
CA ARG A 46 3.83 14.16 -16.06
C ARG A 46 5.32 13.94 -15.82
N PHE A 47 6.05 14.98 -15.41
CA PHE A 47 7.41 14.82 -14.91
C PHE A 47 7.64 15.62 -13.62
N PRO A 48 7.83 14.96 -12.46
CA PRO A 48 7.80 13.50 -12.26
C PRO A 48 6.46 12.86 -12.65
N TYR A 49 6.52 11.70 -13.33
CA TYR A 49 5.31 10.94 -13.65
C TYR A 49 4.76 10.34 -12.36
N HIS A 50 3.45 10.13 -12.28
CA HIS A 50 2.86 9.42 -11.16
C HIS A 50 2.58 7.96 -11.49
N VAL A 51 2.70 7.11 -10.49
CA VAL A 51 2.34 5.69 -10.52
C VAL A 51 1.03 5.53 -9.75
N TYR A 52 0.10 4.75 -10.29
CA TYR A 52 -1.22 4.51 -9.74
C TYR A 52 -1.47 3.01 -9.61
N GLY A 53 -2.10 2.56 -8.53
CA GLY A 53 -2.45 1.14 -8.38
C GLY A 53 -3.42 0.86 -7.24
N GLY A 54 -4.18 -0.22 -7.38
CA GLY A 54 -4.93 -0.82 -6.27
C GLY A 54 -3.97 -1.62 -5.38
N GLN A 55 -3.88 -1.27 -4.10
CA GLN A 55 -3.12 -2.05 -3.13
C GLN A 55 -4.04 -3.11 -2.52
N GLN A 56 -3.60 -4.37 -2.57
CA GLN A 56 -4.32 -5.50 -2.00
C GLN A 56 -4.61 -5.28 -0.50
N ASP A 57 -5.83 -5.61 -0.07
CA ASP A 57 -6.41 -5.39 1.26
C ASP A 57 -6.29 -3.94 1.78
N ASN A 58 -6.23 -2.99 0.85
CA ASN A 58 -6.21 -1.56 1.15
C ASN A 58 -6.96 -0.75 0.07
N SER A 59 -6.64 0.53 -0.03
CA SER A 59 -7.19 1.47 -1.00
C SER A 59 -6.37 1.51 -2.29
N SER A 60 -6.91 2.15 -3.32
CA SER A 60 -6.13 2.58 -4.46
C SER A 60 -5.33 3.82 -4.12
N VAL A 61 -4.07 3.85 -4.54
CA VAL A 61 -3.14 4.94 -4.24
C VAL A 61 -2.42 5.41 -5.49
N ALA A 62 -1.91 6.63 -5.42
CA ALA A 62 -1.00 7.18 -6.39
C ALA A 62 0.18 7.91 -5.72
N ILE A 63 1.29 8.01 -6.45
CA ILE A 63 2.51 8.66 -5.96
C ILE A 63 3.37 9.16 -7.12
N ALA A 64 4.12 10.24 -6.90
CA ALA A 64 5.14 10.67 -7.85
C ALA A 64 6.32 9.69 -7.90
N SER A 65 6.88 9.47 -9.09
CA SER A 65 8.06 8.64 -9.32
C SER A 65 9.31 9.11 -8.59
N ARG A 66 9.35 10.37 -8.14
CA ARG A 66 10.41 10.92 -7.30
C ARG A 66 9.92 12.14 -6.49
N GLY A 67 10.47 12.30 -5.29
CA GLY A 67 10.35 13.48 -4.45
C GLY A 67 11.72 14.09 -4.14
N GLN A 68 11.76 15.36 -3.70
CA GLN A 68 13.01 15.97 -3.22
C GLN A 68 13.46 15.26 -1.93
N GLY A 69 14.62 14.61 -1.97
CA GLY A 69 15.10 13.80 -0.84
C GLY A 69 14.58 12.36 -0.80
N GLY A 70 13.90 11.91 -1.87
CA GLY A 70 13.36 10.55 -2.00
C GLY A 70 11.84 10.51 -1.92
N VAL A 71 11.31 9.30 -2.02
CA VAL A 71 9.87 9.03 -1.92
C VAL A 71 9.62 8.39 -0.56
N THR A 72 8.65 8.91 0.18
CA THR A 72 8.30 8.48 1.54
C THR A 72 6.85 8.04 1.61
N TRP A 73 6.46 7.46 2.75
CA TRP A 73 5.07 7.05 2.97
C TRP A 73 4.07 8.22 2.91
N LYS A 74 4.52 9.47 3.11
CA LYS A 74 3.65 10.67 3.08
C LYS A 74 3.31 11.14 1.67
N ASP A 75 4.06 10.69 0.67
CA ASP A 75 3.91 11.13 -0.71
C ASP A 75 2.82 10.34 -1.45
N TRP A 76 2.35 9.24 -0.84
CA TRP A 76 1.21 8.47 -1.33
C TRP A 76 -0.09 9.20 -1.00
N TYR A 77 -1.01 9.24 -1.96
CA TYR A 77 -2.36 9.76 -1.74
C TYR A 77 -3.42 8.81 -2.32
N PRO A 78 -4.61 8.74 -1.72
CA PRO A 78 -5.67 7.87 -2.21
C PRO A 78 -6.19 8.37 -3.56
N VAL A 79 -6.54 7.44 -4.43
CA VAL A 79 -7.31 7.69 -5.65
C VAL A 79 -8.59 6.86 -5.62
N GLY A 80 -9.54 7.14 -6.53
CA GLY A 80 -10.78 6.36 -6.60
C GLY A 80 -10.51 4.85 -6.73
N GLY A 81 -11.44 4.02 -6.27
CA GLY A 81 -11.35 2.55 -6.32
C GLY A 81 -11.19 1.88 -4.95
N CYS A 82 -10.94 0.57 -4.97
CA CYS A 82 -10.58 -0.24 -3.81
C CYS A 82 -9.31 -1.06 -4.10
N GLU A 83 -9.06 -2.12 -3.35
CA GLU A 83 -7.87 -2.96 -3.52
C GLU A 83 -7.73 -3.59 -4.92
N SER A 84 -8.85 -3.95 -5.56
CA SER A 84 -8.89 -4.62 -6.86
C SER A 84 -8.86 -3.65 -8.04
N ALA A 85 -8.69 -2.36 -7.78
CA ALA A 85 -8.91 -1.35 -8.77
C ALA A 85 -7.93 -1.42 -9.94
N ARG A 86 -8.45 -1.00 -11.09
CA ARG A 86 -7.68 -0.69 -12.29
C ARG A 86 -7.87 0.80 -12.60
N PRO A 87 -7.01 1.68 -12.07
CA PRO A 87 -7.14 3.13 -12.30
C PRO A 87 -7.05 3.45 -13.79
N ALA A 88 -7.94 4.30 -14.29
CA ALA A 88 -7.98 4.78 -15.65
C ALA A 88 -8.12 6.31 -15.63
N PHE A 89 -7.33 6.97 -16.47
CA PHE A 89 -7.24 8.43 -16.58
C PHE A 89 -6.66 8.78 -17.95
N ASP A 90 -6.81 10.04 -18.36
CA ASP A 90 -6.05 10.59 -19.50
C ASP A 90 -4.58 10.77 -19.05
N PRO A 91 -3.60 10.10 -19.69
CA PRO A 91 -2.21 10.19 -19.28
C PRO A 91 -1.60 11.59 -19.51
N ASP A 92 -2.15 12.40 -20.41
CA ASP A 92 -1.69 13.77 -20.68
C ASP A 92 -2.41 14.81 -19.79
N ASP A 93 -3.60 14.46 -19.28
CA ASP A 93 -4.40 15.31 -18.38
C ASP A 93 -5.09 14.51 -17.24
N PRO A 94 -4.32 14.02 -16.24
CA PRO A 94 -4.84 13.10 -15.23
C PRO A 94 -5.64 13.80 -14.10
N ARG A 95 -6.41 14.84 -14.45
CA ARG A 95 -7.29 15.57 -13.51
C ARG A 95 -8.39 14.70 -12.92
N PHE A 96 -8.86 13.71 -13.67
CA PHE A 96 -9.87 12.76 -13.24
C PHE A 96 -9.33 11.34 -13.29
N VAL A 97 -9.44 10.62 -12.18
CA VAL A 97 -9.06 9.21 -12.06
C VAL A 97 -10.33 8.40 -11.80
N TYR A 98 -10.63 7.49 -12.71
CA TYR A 98 -11.71 6.52 -12.59
C TYR A 98 -11.12 5.20 -12.15
N ALA A 99 -11.71 4.53 -11.18
CA ALA A 99 -11.28 3.17 -10.88
C ALA A 99 -12.45 2.34 -10.36
N GLY A 100 -12.49 1.08 -10.80
CA GLY A 100 -13.51 0.13 -10.38
C GLY A 100 -13.18 -0.45 -9.01
N CYS A 101 -14.21 -0.95 -8.34
CA CYS A 101 -14.06 -1.87 -7.23
C CYS A 101 -14.77 -3.17 -7.59
N TYR A 102 -14.03 -4.27 -7.62
CA TYR A 102 -14.63 -5.59 -7.66
C TYR A 102 -14.47 -6.21 -6.27
N MET A 103 -15.57 -6.28 -5.52
CA MET A 103 -15.67 -7.21 -4.40
C MET A 103 -16.10 -8.54 -4.98
N GLY A 104 -15.16 -9.48 -5.09
CA GLY A 104 -15.54 -10.87 -5.33
C GLY A 104 -16.39 -11.33 -4.14
N ILE A 105 -17.60 -11.78 -4.43
CA ILE A 105 -18.42 -12.55 -3.47
C ILE A 105 -18.18 -14.03 -3.79
#